data_AF-A0A2V7YSV7-F1
#
_entry.id   AF-A0A2V7YSV7-F1
#
_cell.length_a   1.000
_cell.length_b   1.000
_cell.length_c   1.000
_cell.angle_alpha   90.00
_cell.angle_beta   90.00
_cell.angle_gamma   90.00
#
_symmetry.space_group_name_H-M   'P 1'
#
loop_
_entity.id
_entity.type
_entity.pdbx_description
1 polymer ?
#
loop_
_entity_poly.entity_id
_entity_poly.type
_entity_poly.pdbx_seq_one_letter_code
_entity_poly.pdbx_strand_id
1 'polypeptide(L)'
;MKPRIVICATKIPFAYGGAEMLVDSLRDELKSRGFEVDVVALPFHWPTRTELLKGSLAWRLVNLTEAAGKRIDLVIATRFPSYLIKHPNKVVWLIHQLRQAYDLLGTRYSDFAASQPRDARALEMIRAMDRRTLSE
;
A
#
# COMPACT_ATOMS: atom_id res chain seq x y z
N MET A 1 14.18 -23.25 -8.16
CA MET A 1 13.45 -22.89 -6.94
C MET A 1 12.29 -21.99 -7.34
N LYS A 2 11.09 -22.16 -6.78
CA LYS A 2 9.99 -21.24 -7.11
C LYS A 2 10.23 -19.87 -6.44
N PRO A 3 9.85 -18.75 -7.09
CA PRO A 3 10.04 -17.41 -6.53
C PRO A 3 9.42 -17.24 -5.14
N ARG A 4 10.09 -16.46 -4.28
CA ARG A 4 9.57 -15.98 -2.99
C ARG A 4 8.84 -14.66 -3.20
N ILE A 5 7.56 -14.63 -2.84
CA ILE A 5 6.67 -13.51 -3.11
C ILE A 5 6.18 -12.92 -1.78
N VAL A 6 6.25 -11.61 -1.63
CA VAL A 6 5.59 -10.92 -0.52
C VAL A 6 4.43 -10.09 -1.03
N ILE A 7 3.25 -10.28 -0.45
CA ILE A 7 2.08 -9.42 -0.70
C ILE A 7 2.12 -8.28 0.32
N CYS A 8 2.23 -7.05 -0.17
CA CYS A 8 2.25 -5.83 0.62
C CYS A 8 0.83 -5.29 0.77
N ALA A 9 0.27 -5.40 1.97
CA ALA A 9 -1.09 -5.00 2.30
C ALA A 9 -1.11 -3.86 3.32
N THR A 10 -2.18 -3.08 3.32
CA THR A 10 -2.43 -2.08 4.37
C THR A 10 -3.44 -2.64 5.36
N LYS A 11 -3.22 -2.51 6.67
CA LYS A 11 -4.13 -3.01 7.71
C LYS A 11 -4.79 -1.85 8.46
N ILE A 12 -6.12 -1.87 8.55
CA ILE A 12 -6.83 -1.14 9.60
C ILE A 12 -7.01 -2.12 10.78
N PRO A 13 -6.49 -1.83 11.98
CA PRO A 13 -6.71 -2.70 13.14
C PRO A 13 -8.19 -2.95 13.39
N PHE A 14 -8.54 -4.20 13.75
CA PHE A 14 -9.92 -4.65 14.00
C PHE A 14 -10.90 -4.60 12.80
N ALA A 15 -10.45 -4.21 11.61
CA ALA A 15 -11.26 -4.26 10.40
C ALA A 15 -10.93 -5.50 9.53
N TYR A 16 -11.97 -6.03 8.90
CA TYR A 16 -11.88 -7.06 7.87
C TYR A 16 -12.95 -6.81 6.82
N GLY A 17 -12.59 -6.85 5.54
CA GLY A 17 -13.52 -6.68 4.44
C GLY A 17 -12.91 -7.11 3.11
N GLY A 18 -13.46 -6.60 2.01
CA GLY A 18 -13.12 -7.06 0.67
C GLY A 18 -11.63 -6.93 0.29
N ALA A 19 -10.92 -5.94 0.82
CA ALA A 19 -9.49 -5.79 0.57
C ALA A 19 -8.65 -6.84 1.29
N GLU A 20 -9.00 -7.17 2.53
CA GLU A 20 -8.35 -8.24 3.30
C GLU A 20 -8.67 -9.61 2.67
N MET A 21 -9.93 -9.85 2.28
CA MET A 21 -10.33 -11.05 1.55
C MET A 21 -9.57 -11.21 0.23
N LEU A 22 -9.36 -10.13 -0.51
CA LEU A 22 -8.56 -10.17 -1.75
C LEU A 22 -7.12 -10.60 -1.47
N VAL A 23 -6.49 -10.06 -0.40
CA VAL A 23 -5.13 -10.42 -0.01
C VAL A 23 -5.03 -11.88 0.43
N ASP A 24 -6.00 -12.35 1.23
CA ASP A 24 -6.08 -13.75 1.67
C ASP A 24 -6.23 -14.70 0.47
N SER A 25 -7.18 -14.43 -0.42
CA SER A 25 -7.38 -15.23 -1.63
C SER A 25 -6.16 -15.21 -2.55
N LEU A 26 -5.51 -14.05 -2.74
CA LEU A 26 -4.28 -13.96 -3.55
C LEU A 26 -3.15 -14.80 -2.95
N ARG A 27 -2.95 -14.73 -1.63
CA ARG A 27 -1.96 -15.55 -0.91
C ARG A 27 -2.24 -17.03 -1.15
N ASP A 28 -3.47 -17.47 -0.94
CA ASP A 28 -3.84 -18.88 -0.99
C ASP A 28 -3.75 -19.44 -2.42
N GLU A 29 -4.15 -18.66 -3.43
CA GLU A 29 -4.02 -19.01 -4.83
C GLU A 29 -2.54 -19.08 -5.30
N LEU A 30 -1.67 -18.18 -4.84
CA LEU A 30 -0.24 -18.28 -5.15
C LEU A 30 0.40 -19.50 -4.46
N LYS A 31 0.03 -19.78 -3.20
CA LYS A 31 0.50 -20.97 -2.48
C LYS A 31 0.03 -22.26 -3.13
N SER A 32 -1.22 -22.35 -3.60
CA SER A 32 -1.74 -23.53 -4.29
C SER A 32 -1.00 -23.83 -5.60
N ARG A 33 -0.45 -22.80 -6.25
CA ARG A 33 0.44 -22.91 -7.41
C ARG A 33 1.90 -23.20 -7.03
N GLY A 34 2.20 -23.38 -5.74
CA GLY A 34 3.49 -23.78 -5.18
C GLY A 34 4.52 -22.67 -4.98
N PHE A 35 4.13 -21.40 -5.05
CA PHE A 35 5.04 -20.30 -4.69
C PHE A 35 5.23 -20.23 -3.17
N GLU A 36 6.39 -19.75 -2.73
CA GLU A 36 6.59 -19.40 -1.31
C GLU A 36 6.07 -17.97 -1.11
N VAL A 37 5.02 -17.82 -0.30
CA VAL A 37 4.28 -16.55 -0.20
C VAL A 37 4.10 -16.14 1.25
N ASP A 38 4.39 -14.88 1.54
CA ASP A 38 4.11 -14.23 2.82
C ASP A 38 3.34 -12.92 2.62
N VAL A 39 2.69 -12.44 3.69
CA VAL A 39 1.93 -11.18 3.68
C VAL A 39 2.56 -10.23 4.69
N VAL A 40 3.02 -9.07 4.21
CA VAL A 40 3.45 -7.96 5.07
C VAL A 40 2.34 -6.92 5.08
N ALA A 41 1.72 -6.76 6.24
CA ALA A 41 0.63 -5.81 6.43
C ALA A 41 1.00 -4.74 7.47
N LEU A 42 1.23 -3.50 7.02
CA LEU A 42 1.49 -2.39 7.95
C LEU A 42 0.18 -1.75 8.42
N PRO A 43 0.04 -1.44 9.73
CA PRO A 43 -1.10 -0.68 10.21
C PRO A 43 -1.10 0.73 9.60
N PHE A 44 -2.29 1.21 9.24
CA PHE A 44 -2.45 2.56 8.70
C PHE A 44 -3.64 3.25 9.36
N HIS A 45 -3.37 4.39 9.98
CA HIS A 45 -4.37 5.25 10.60
C HIS A 45 -3.90 6.71 10.42
N TRP A 46 -4.80 7.58 9.97
CA TRP A 46 -4.42 8.93 9.53
C TRP A 46 -5.33 10.04 10.12
N PRO A 47 -5.35 10.22 11.45
CA PRO A 47 -6.18 11.25 12.08
C PRO A 47 -5.71 12.67 11.74
N THR A 48 -4.48 12.82 11.25
CA THR A 48 -3.92 14.09 10.77
C THR A 48 -3.17 13.87 9.47
N ARG A 49 -2.96 14.95 8.69
CA ARG A 49 -2.11 14.89 7.49
C ARG A 49 -0.67 14.49 7.79
N THR A 50 -0.17 14.80 8.98
CA THR A 50 1.16 14.37 9.41
C THR A 50 1.22 12.86 9.61
N GLU A 51 0.22 12.26 10.28
CA GLU A 51 0.14 10.81 10.46
C GLU A 51 -0.10 10.08 9.13
N LEU A 52 -0.88 10.67 8.21
CA LEU A 52 -1.01 10.17 6.84
C LEU A 52 0.37 10.02 6.17
N LEU A 53 1.16 11.09 6.18
CA LEU A 53 2.48 11.12 5.56
C LEU A 53 3.49 10.21 6.27
N LYS A 54 3.40 10.07 7.60
CA LYS A 54 4.21 9.08 8.35
C LYS A 54 3.85 7.65 7.94
N GLY A 55 2.57 7.34 7.81
CA GLY A 55 2.12 6.04 7.30
C GLY A 55 2.59 5.75 5.88
N SER A 56 2.65 6.78 5.02
CA SER A 56 3.26 6.68 3.70
C SER A 56 4.78 6.44 3.76
N LEU A 57 5.48 7.19 4.63
CA LEU A 57 6.93 7.07 4.82
C LEU A 57 7.33 5.70 5.37
N ALA A 58 6.51 5.09 6.23
CA ALA A 58 6.77 3.76 6.78
C ALA A 58 7.09 2.73 5.67
N TRP A 59 6.32 2.75 4.58
CA TRP A 59 6.57 1.86 3.43
C TRP A 59 7.86 2.15 2.67
N ARG A 60 8.41 3.37 2.74
CA ARG A 60 9.72 3.70 2.17
C ARG A 60 10.88 3.30 3.06
N LEU A 61 10.62 3.09 4.36
CA LEU A 61 11.62 2.66 5.33
C LEU A 61 11.72 1.13 5.45
N VAL A 62 10.66 0.40 5.09
CA VAL A 62 10.69 -1.07 5.06
C VAL A 62 11.59 -1.56 3.92
N ASN A 63 12.48 -2.50 4.25
CA ASN A 63 13.27 -3.24 3.27
C ASN A 63 12.73 -4.67 3.12
N LEU A 64 12.28 -5.01 1.90
CA LEU A 64 11.83 -6.35 1.53
C LEU A 64 12.67 -6.94 0.39
N THR A 65 13.95 -6.61 0.27
CA THR A 65 14.82 -7.28 -0.72
C THR A 65 15.22 -8.69 -0.30
N GLU A 66 15.22 -8.96 1.00
CA GLU A 66 15.62 -10.23 1.60
C GLU A 66 14.92 -10.44 2.96
N ALA A 67 14.74 -11.71 3.33
CA ALA A 67 14.24 -12.12 4.63
C ALA A 67 14.95 -13.41 5.06
N ALA A 68 15.54 -13.38 6.26
CA ALA A 68 16.31 -14.49 6.84
C ALA A 68 17.42 -15.01 5.89
N GLY A 69 18.19 -14.10 5.28
CA GLY A 69 19.31 -14.43 4.39
C GLY A 69 18.91 -14.98 3.02
N LYS A 70 17.62 -14.98 2.69
CA LYS A 70 17.10 -15.41 1.39
C LYS A 70 16.43 -14.23 0.70
N ARG A 71 16.72 -14.03 -0.58
CA ARG A 71 16.12 -13.00 -1.43
C ARG A 71 14.59 -13.10 -1.45
N ILE A 72 13.92 -11.97 -1.53
CA ILE A 72 12.51 -11.88 -1.95
C ILE A 72 12.52 -11.51 -3.43
N ASP A 73 11.91 -12.35 -4.27
CA ASP A 73 12.04 -12.23 -5.72
C ASP A 73 11.04 -11.26 -6.31
N LEU A 74 9.90 -11.07 -5.65
CA LEU A 74 8.79 -10.23 -6.09
C LEU A 74 8.02 -9.68 -4.88
N VAL A 75 7.57 -8.43 -4.99
CA VAL A 75 6.51 -7.90 -4.12
C VAL A 75 5.27 -7.58 -4.93
N ILE A 76 4.09 -7.88 -4.37
CA ILE A 76 2.79 -7.50 -4.94
C ILE A 76 2.13 -6.49 -4.00
N ALA A 77 1.99 -5.25 -4.41
CA ALA A 77 1.38 -4.20 -3.58
C ALA A 77 -0.06 -3.90 -3.98
N THR A 78 -0.95 -3.76 -2.99
CA THR A 78 -2.40 -3.85 -3.23
C THR A 78 -3.19 -2.54 -3.13
N ARG A 79 -2.83 -1.61 -2.23
CA ARG A 79 -3.57 -0.33 -2.09
C ARG A 79 -2.72 0.73 -1.41
N PHE A 80 -3.19 1.97 -1.38
CA PHE A 80 -2.48 3.01 -0.61
C PHE A 80 -2.44 2.66 0.88
N PRO A 81 -1.30 2.84 1.59
CA PRO A 81 0.02 3.26 1.07
C PRO A 81 0.99 2.10 0.72
N SER A 82 0.54 0.85 0.64
CA SER A 82 1.44 -0.30 0.42
C SER A 82 2.20 -0.29 -0.90
N TYR A 83 1.64 0.27 -1.97
CA TYR A 83 2.36 0.41 -3.25
C TYR A 83 3.51 1.42 -3.22
N LEU A 84 3.64 2.18 -2.12
CA LEU A 84 4.79 3.05 -1.92
C LEU A 84 6.09 2.26 -1.64
N ILE A 85 6.01 0.95 -1.35
CA ILE A 85 7.19 0.09 -1.15
C ILE A 85 8.21 0.23 -2.29
N LYS A 86 9.50 0.27 -1.94
CA LYS A 86 10.59 0.19 -2.89
C LYS A 86 11.06 -1.25 -3.01
N HIS A 87 11.02 -1.82 -4.21
CA HIS A 87 11.54 -3.16 -4.47
C HIS A 87 12.01 -3.26 -5.93
N PRO A 88 13.12 -3.96 -6.24
CA PRO A 88 13.63 -4.08 -7.61
C PRO A 88 12.69 -4.82 -8.57
N ASN A 89 11.74 -5.60 -8.04
CA ASN A 89 10.73 -6.28 -8.83
C ASN A 89 9.38 -6.13 -8.13
N LYS A 90 8.65 -5.07 -8.47
CA LYS A 90 7.37 -4.71 -7.87
C LYS A 90 6.26 -4.87 -8.90
N VAL A 91 5.20 -5.56 -8.52
CA VAL A 91 3.93 -5.56 -9.26
C VAL A 91 2.89 -4.88 -8.40
N VAL A 92 2.10 -3.99 -9.00
CA VAL A 92 0.99 -3.33 -8.30
C VAL A 92 -0.32 -3.97 -8.77
N TRP A 93 -0.98 -4.70 -7.87
CA TRP A 93 -2.38 -5.11 -8.05
C TRP A 93 -3.26 -4.05 -7.39
N LEU A 94 -3.47 -2.93 -8.08
CA LEU A 94 -4.12 -1.78 -7.49
C LEU A 94 -5.62 -2.03 -7.24
N ILE A 95 -6.01 -2.14 -5.98
CA ILE A 95 -7.42 -2.13 -5.56
C ILE A 95 -7.96 -0.70 -5.68
N HIS A 96 -7.31 0.25 -4.99
CA HIS A 96 -7.59 1.68 -5.07
C HIS A 96 -6.43 2.53 -4.52
N GLN A 97 -6.32 3.77 -4.99
CA GLN A 97 -5.50 4.82 -4.36
C GLN A 97 -6.17 5.32 -3.07
N LEU A 98 -5.62 6.34 -2.40
CA LEU A 98 -6.33 6.95 -1.27
C LEU A 98 -7.60 7.66 -1.77
N ARG A 99 -8.75 6.98 -1.68
CA ARG A 99 -10.01 7.45 -2.28
C ARG A 99 -10.42 8.86 -1.83
N GLN A 100 -10.11 9.26 -0.60
CA GLN A 100 -10.36 10.61 -0.08
C GLN A 100 -9.61 11.72 -0.84
N ALA A 101 -8.46 11.40 -1.45
CA ALA A 101 -7.66 12.32 -2.26
C ALA A 101 -8.02 12.31 -3.76
N TYR A 102 -8.87 11.37 -4.17
CA TYR A 102 -9.28 11.12 -5.56
C TYR A 102 -10.81 11.02 -5.64
N ASP A 103 -11.37 9.81 -5.78
CA ASP A 103 -12.79 9.55 -6.07
C ASP A 103 -13.78 10.29 -5.15
N LEU A 104 -13.42 10.51 -3.89
CA LEU A 104 -14.29 11.12 -2.90
C LEU A 104 -14.00 12.61 -2.68
N LEU A 105 -12.92 13.14 -3.26
CA LEU A 105 -12.52 14.53 -3.07
C LEU A 105 -13.62 15.50 -3.53
N GLY A 106 -13.96 16.47 -2.68
CA GLY A 106 -15.05 17.42 -2.94
C GLY A 106 -16.45 16.88 -2.65
N THR A 107 -16.58 15.61 -2.24
CA THR A 107 -17.84 15.04 -1.73
C THR A 107 -17.88 15.11 -0.21
N ARG A 108 -19.07 14.87 0.38
CA ARG A 108 -19.25 14.73 1.84
C ARG A 108 -18.49 13.55 2.48
N TYR A 109 -17.88 12.67 1.67
CA TYR A 109 -17.18 11.47 2.11
C TYR A 109 -15.65 11.62 2.12
N SER A 110 -15.13 12.77 1.68
CA SER A 110 -13.73 13.12 1.87
C SER A 110 -13.59 14.03 3.08
N ASP A 111 -12.58 13.75 3.88
CA ASP A 111 -12.14 14.60 4.98
C ASP A 111 -11.17 15.69 4.50
N PHE A 112 -10.84 15.75 3.20
CA PHE A 112 -10.01 16.79 2.61
C PHE A 112 -10.85 17.97 2.11
N ALA A 113 -10.41 19.17 2.45
CA ALA A 113 -10.92 20.41 1.87
C ALA A 113 -9.83 21.06 1.02
N ALA A 114 -9.94 20.99 -0.32
CA ALA A 114 -8.93 21.56 -1.22
C ALA A 114 -8.74 23.09 -1.07
N SER A 115 -9.73 23.80 -0.53
CA SER A 115 -9.62 25.22 -0.18
C SER A 115 -8.74 25.48 1.05
N GLN A 116 -8.45 24.47 1.87
CA GLN A 116 -7.59 24.59 3.04
C GLN A 116 -6.13 24.35 2.64
N PRO A 117 -5.20 25.29 2.88
CA PRO A 117 -3.80 25.17 2.42
C PRO A 117 -3.09 23.89 2.86
N ARG A 118 -3.33 23.43 4.09
CA ARG A 118 -2.73 22.19 4.62
C ARG A 118 -3.18 20.95 3.84
N ASP A 119 -4.46 20.91 3.47
CA ASP A 119 -5.05 19.79 2.74
C ASP A 119 -4.65 19.84 1.26
N ALA A 120 -4.65 21.02 0.65
CA ALA A 120 -4.11 21.23 -0.69
C ALA A 120 -2.67 20.70 -0.80
N ARG A 121 -1.82 21.05 0.18
CA ARG A 121 -0.43 20.57 0.22
C ARG A 121 -0.33 19.05 0.42
N ALA A 122 -1.14 18.48 1.29
CA ALA A 122 -1.16 17.03 1.50
C ALA A 122 -1.61 16.28 0.23
N LEU A 123 -2.62 16.80 -0.49
CA LEU A 123 -3.08 16.24 -1.77
C LEU A 123 -1.99 16.26 -2.84
N GLU A 124 -1.24 17.37 -2.95
CA GLU A 124 -0.08 17.45 -3.83
C GLU A 124 0.97 16.38 -3.51
N MET A 125 1.28 16.21 -2.21
CA MET A 125 2.26 15.21 -1.76
C MET A 125 1.79 13.79 -2.05
N ILE A 126 0.52 13.46 -1.78
CA ILE A 126 -0.08 12.16 -2.10
C ILE A 126 0.05 11.88 -3.60
N ARG A 127 -0.36 12.83 -4.44
CA ARG A 127 -0.30 12.69 -5.90
C ARG A 127 1.13 12.56 -6.40
N ALA A 128 2.08 13.27 -5.80
CA ALA A 128 3.50 13.17 -6.15
C ALA A 128 4.09 11.81 -5.75
N MET A 129 3.76 11.30 -4.56
CA MET A 129 4.15 9.96 -4.12
C MET A 129 3.58 8.90 -5.05
N ASP A 130 2.26 8.94 -5.31
CA ASP A 130 1.56 8.00 -6.18
C ASP A 130 2.19 7.96 -7.58
N ARG A 131 2.35 9.12 -8.24
CA ARG A 131 2.96 9.19 -9.58
C ARG A 131 4.35 8.56 -9.60
N ARG A 132 5.19 8.87 -8.61
CA ARG A 132 6.55 8.36 -8.53
C ARG A 132 6.56 6.86 -8.34
N THR A 133 5.81 6.35 -7.37
CA THR A 133 5.93 4.95 -6.94
C THR A 133 5.13 4.01 -7.82
N LEU A 134 4.09 4.46 -8.51
CA LEU A 134 3.38 3.62 -9.48
C LEU A 134 4.16 3.43 -10.78
N SER A 135 5.13 4.32 -11.07
CA SER A 135 6.07 4.17 -12.18
C SER A 135 7.41 3.52 -11.81
N GLU A 136 7.61 3.16 -10.54
CA GLU A 136 8.80 2.45 -10.05
C GLU A 136 8.76 0.96 -10.40
#